data_AF-A0A194AMM3-F1
#
_entry.id   AF-A0A194AMM3-F1
#
_cell.length_a   1.000
_cell.length_b   1.000
_cell.length_c   1.000
_cell.angle_alpha   90.00
_cell.angle_beta   90.00
_cell.angle_gamma   90.00
#
_symmetry.space_group_name_H-M   'P 1'
#
loop_
_entity.id
_entity.type
_entity.pdbx_description
1 polymer ?
#
loop_
_entity_poly.entity_id
_entity_poly.type
_entity_poly.pdbx_seq_one_letter_code
_entity_poly.pdbx_strand_id
1 'polypeptide(L)'
;MNYLMIVILLLSVMILQVDTDTDTEIWEDMWDAPEGPGGTYGQPHGPPPGHHRYGGPGGEVQLPYKNSISGGVKTGRRIKISGRLTGNYFYVNLADPGPSNDIGFHFNPRLNKNAVIRNSMLGGKWGREERGGGMPFHRGQHFSMGIQVLDREYRVMVNNNHFCSFNFRGQPGKYSELQVGGGLANVQINFQ
;
A
#
# COMPACT_ATOMS: atom_id res chain seq x y z
N MET A 1 35.23 0.61 39.93
CA MET A 1 33.99 0.82 39.15
C MET A 1 33.53 -0.56 38.71
N ASN A 2 32.48 -1.09 39.34
CA ASN A 2 32.17 -2.52 39.26
C ASN A 2 31.45 -2.85 37.95
N TYR A 3 31.69 -4.05 37.41
CA TYR A 3 31.05 -4.55 36.18
C TYR A 3 29.51 -4.37 36.20
N LEU A 4 28.91 -4.48 37.38
CA LEU A 4 27.49 -4.24 37.62
C LEU A 4 27.06 -2.79 37.32
N MET A 5 27.89 -1.78 37.61
CA MET A 5 27.58 -0.39 37.25
C MET A 5 27.67 -0.16 35.74
N ILE A 6 28.59 -0.84 35.05
CA ILE A 6 28.75 -0.72 33.58
C ILE A 6 27.58 -1.39 32.87
N VAL A 7 27.11 -2.54 33.33
CA VAL A 7 25.94 -3.22 32.77
C VAL A 7 24.65 -2.45 33.02
N ILE A 8 24.48 -1.82 34.19
CA ILE A 8 23.33 -0.96 34.49
C ILE A 8 23.37 0.30 33.61
N LEU A 9 24.53 0.94 33.44
CA LEU A 9 24.69 2.09 32.54
C LEU A 9 24.38 1.72 31.08
N LEU A 10 24.88 0.58 30.59
CA LEU A 10 24.61 0.10 29.23
C LEU A 10 23.14 -0.31 29.03
N LEU A 11 22.49 -0.91 30.03
CA LEU A 11 21.05 -1.20 29.98
C LEU A 11 20.20 0.09 30.04
N SER A 12 20.63 1.10 30.81
CA SER A 12 19.92 2.39 30.85
C SER A 12 20.09 3.21 29.58
N VAL A 13 21.16 3.00 28.80
CA VAL A 13 21.33 3.63 27.48
C VAL A 13 20.54 2.90 26.38
N MET A 14 20.30 1.58 26.51
CA MET A 14 19.46 0.82 25.57
C MET A 14 17.94 1.01 25.77
N ILE A 15 17.51 1.66 26.85
CA ILE A 15 16.08 1.93 27.12
C ILE A 15 15.68 3.38 26.72
N LEU A 16 16.63 4.21 26.29
CA LEU A 16 16.37 5.60 25.86
C LEU A 16 16.39 5.80 24.34
N GLN A 17 15.81 4.86 23.60
CA GLN A 17 15.27 5.12 22.25
C GLN A 17 13.87 4.53 22.14
N VAL A 18 12.99 4.89 23.08
CA VAL A 18 11.58 5.03 22.73
C VAL A 18 11.46 6.43 22.18
N ASP A 19 11.70 6.58 20.87
CA ASP A 19 11.11 7.71 20.15
C ASP A 19 9.61 7.57 20.36
N THR A 20 9.04 8.47 21.14
CA THR A 20 7.60 8.66 21.22
C THR A 20 7.14 9.34 19.94
N ASP A 21 7.29 8.67 18.80
CA ASP A 21 6.34 8.84 17.72
C ASP A 21 5.17 7.93 18.09
N THR A 22 4.07 8.57 18.50
CA THR A 22 2.77 7.96 18.72
C THR A 22 2.16 7.47 17.39
N ASP A 23 2.85 6.60 16.67
CA ASP A 23 2.43 6.08 15.35
C ASP A 23 1.98 4.62 15.44
N THR A 24 1.47 4.19 16.60
CA THR A 24 0.52 3.06 16.67
C THR A 24 -0.91 3.60 16.50
N GLU A 25 -1.12 4.49 15.54
CA GLU A 25 -2.45 4.76 15.02
C GLU A 25 -2.96 3.46 14.40
N ILE A 26 -4.00 2.90 15.01
CA ILE A 26 -4.58 1.62 14.59
C ILE A 26 -5.20 1.85 13.22
N TRP A 27 -4.72 1.12 12.21
CA TRP A 27 -5.12 1.36 10.81
C TRP A 27 -6.58 1.02 10.53
N GLU A 28 -7.18 0.16 11.34
CA GLU A 28 -8.62 -0.08 11.30
C GLU A 28 -9.38 1.20 11.66
N ASP A 29 -8.95 1.91 12.69
CA ASP A 29 -9.52 3.21 13.08
C ASP A 29 -9.32 4.28 12.00
N MET A 30 -8.17 4.30 11.31
CA MET A 30 -7.93 5.24 10.20
C MET A 30 -8.72 4.92 8.93
N TRP A 31 -8.99 3.63 8.68
CA TRP A 31 -9.80 3.19 7.54
C TRP A 31 -11.28 3.50 7.79
N ASP A 32 -11.76 3.39 9.03
CA ASP A 32 -13.16 3.67 9.34
C ASP A 32 -13.41 5.16 9.69
N ALA A 33 -12.36 5.98 9.72
CA ALA A 33 -12.47 7.42 9.98
C ALA A 33 -13.18 8.16 8.83
N PRO A 34 -14.19 9.01 9.10
CA PRO A 34 -14.83 9.83 8.08
C PRO A 34 -13.82 10.79 7.44
N GLU A 35 -13.98 11.03 6.13
CA GLU A 35 -13.22 12.07 5.43
C GLU A 35 -13.41 13.40 6.16
N GLY A 36 -12.30 14.07 6.54
CA GLY A 36 -12.34 15.36 7.22
C GLY A 36 -13.12 16.41 6.41
N PRO A 37 -13.64 17.48 7.04
CA PRO A 37 -14.64 18.34 6.41
C PRO A 37 -14.02 19.18 5.28
N GLY A 38 -14.20 18.73 4.05
CA GLY A 38 -13.84 19.43 2.83
C GLY A 38 -15.07 19.79 2.00
N GLY A 39 -15.48 21.06 2.08
CA GLY A 39 -16.12 21.84 0.99
C GLY A 39 -17.41 21.31 0.33
N THR A 40 -18.54 21.88 0.72
CA THR A 40 -19.82 21.79 0.01
C THR A 40 -19.74 22.37 -1.41
N TYR A 41 -19.99 21.57 -2.44
CA TYR A 41 -20.42 22.06 -3.75
C TYR A 41 -21.65 21.27 -4.21
N GLY A 42 -22.71 22.01 -4.52
CA GLY A 42 -24.06 21.51 -4.73
C GLY A 42 -24.22 20.56 -5.92
N GLN A 43 -25.12 19.59 -5.76
CA GLN A 43 -25.74 18.82 -6.84
C GLN A 43 -26.97 19.62 -7.33
N PRO A 44 -27.26 19.62 -8.65
CA PRO A 44 -28.19 18.60 -9.12
C PRO A 44 -27.87 18.04 -10.51
N HIS A 45 -28.65 17.03 -10.91
CA HIS A 45 -28.77 16.34 -12.20
C HIS A 45 -28.24 14.89 -12.17
N GLY A 46 -29.16 13.96 -11.92
CA GLY A 46 -28.90 12.51 -11.98
C GLY A 46 -28.68 12.02 -13.43
N PRO A 47 -27.94 10.91 -13.64
CA PRO A 47 -27.67 10.40 -14.98
C PRO A 47 -28.77 9.44 -15.49
N PRO A 48 -28.91 9.27 -16.83
CA PRO A 48 -29.92 8.44 -17.48
C PRO A 48 -29.63 6.93 -17.37
N PRO A 49 -30.63 6.06 -17.64
CA PRO A 49 -30.51 4.64 -17.38
C PRO A 49 -29.77 3.91 -18.51
N GLY A 50 -28.68 3.25 -18.14
CA GLY A 50 -27.94 2.33 -18.99
C GLY A 50 -26.45 2.57 -18.81
N HIS A 51 -25.77 1.59 -18.20
CA HIS A 51 -24.37 1.19 -18.38
C HIS A 51 -23.78 0.64 -17.08
N HIS A 52 -23.49 -0.67 -17.16
CA HIS A 52 -22.51 -1.44 -16.39
C HIS A 52 -22.62 -1.43 -14.86
N ARG A 53 -22.89 -2.61 -14.29
CA ARG A 53 -22.80 -2.90 -12.85
C ARG A 53 -21.44 -2.46 -12.32
N TYR A 54 -21.38 -1.27 -11.73
CA TYR A 54 -20.34 -0.91 -10.78
C TYR A 54 -20.52 -1.82 -9.57
N GLY A 55 -19.53 -2.68 -9.31
CA GLY A 55 -19.42 -3.38 -8.05
C GLY A 55 -19.36 -2.34 -6.94
N GLY A 56 -20.32 -2.40 -6.02
CA GLY A 56 -20.30 -1.59 -4.80
C GLY A 56 -19.12 -1.94 -3.90
N PRO A 57 -18.98 -1.27 -2.75
CA PRO A 57 -17.90 -1.52 -1.80
C PRO A 57 -17.92 -2.98 -1.35
N GLY A 58 -16.80 -3.69 -1.45
CA GLY A 58 -16.62 -5.04 -0.90
C GLY A 58 -16.83 -6.24 -1.83
N GLY A 59 -17.05 -6.05 -3.13
CA GLY A 59 -17.11 -7.16 -4.09
C GLY A 59 -15.75 -7.78 -4.38
N GLU A 60 -15.67 -9.11 -4.45
CA GLU A 60 -14.46 -9.80 -4.93
C GLU A 60 -14.14 -9.42 -6.38
N VAL A 61 -12.87 -9.17 -6.68
CA VAL A 61 -12.37 -8.83 -8.01
C VAL A 61 -11.64 -10.00 -8.65
N GLN A 62 -11.71 -10.09 -9.98
CA GLN A 62 -10.96 -11.06 -10.77
C GLN A 62 -9.55 -10.55 -11.07
N LEU A 63 -8.58 -11.48 -11.13
CA LEU A 63 -7.19 -11.18 -11.49
C LEU A 63 -6.86 -11.61 -12.94
N PRO A 64 -5.96 -10.90 -13.64
CA PRO A 64 -5.31 -9.66 -13.22
C PRO A 64 -6.31 -8.50 -13.16
N TYR A 65 -6.25 -7.73 -12.08
CA TYR A 65 -7.06 -6.53 -11.90
C TYR A 65 -6.30 -5.35 -12.47
N LYS A 66 -6.97 -4.55 -13.30
CA LYS A 66 -6.43 -3.32 -13.89
C LYS A 66 -7.57 -2.32 -14.02
N ASN A 67 -7.59 -1.29 -13.18
CA ASN A 67 -8.63 -0.26 -13.21
C ASN A 67 -8.11 1.09 -12.74
N SER A 68 -8.83 2.15 -13.13
CA SER A 68 -8.52 3.51 -12.73
C SER A 68 -8.77 3.75 -11.24
N ILE A 69 -7.90 4.55 -10.64
CA ILE A 69 -8.04 5.11 -9.29
C ILE A 69 -8.70 6.46 -9.47
N SER A 70 -10.00 6.57 -9.14
CA SER A 70 -10.74 7.84 -9.25
C SER A 70 -10.05 8.94 -8.43
N GLY A 71 -9.75 10.09 -9.03
CA GLY A 71 -9.00 11.18 -8.40
C GLY A 71 -7.48 10.95 -8.26
N GLY A 72 -6.96 9.86 -8.82
CA GLY A 72 -5.53 9.57 -8.94
C GLY A 72 -4.80 9.27 -7.62
N VAL A 73 -3.49 9.08 -7.73
CA VAL A 73 -2.57 8.90 -6.61
C VAL A 73 -2.11 10.28 -6.12
N LYS A 74 -2.70 10.74 -5.01
CA LYS A 74 -2.41 12.04 -4.36
C LYS A 74 -2.29 11.88 -2.84
N THR A 75 -1.61 12.80 -2.16
CA THR A 75 -1.50 12.81 -0.69
C THR A 75 -2.86 12.59 -0.04
N GLY A 76 -2.89 11.73 0.98
CA GLY A 76 -4.10 11.38 1.73
C GLY A 76 -4.84 10.16 1.18
N ARG A 77 -4.62 9.79 -0.10
CA ARG A 77 -5.22 8.60 -0.71
C ARG A 77 -4.79 7.33 0.02
N ARG A 78 -5.75 6.46 0.30
CA ARG A 78 -5.57 5.12 0.85
C ARG A 78 -6.16 4.07 -0.07
N ILE A 79 -5.42 2.98 -0.24
CA ILE A 79 -5.82 1.82 -1.04
C ILE A 79 -5.69 0.59 -0.16
N LYS A 80 -6.81 -0.09 0.10
CA LYS A 80 -6.84 -1.33 0.88
C LYS A 80 -7.03 -2.51 -0.06
N ILE A 81 -6.16 -3.50 0.06
CA ILE A 81 -6.21 -4.74 -0.71
C ILE A 81 -6.20 -5.90 0.28
N SER A 82 -7.19 -6.76 0.22
CA SER A 82 -7.22 -8.01 0.98
C SER A 82 -7.36 -9.20 0.03
N GLY A 83 -6.94 -10.37 0.49
CA GLY A 83 -7.06 -11.60 -0.28
C GLY A 83 -6.32 -12.75 0.39
N ARG A 84 -6.22 -13.86 -0.32
CA ARG A 84 -5.47 -15.05 0.09
C ARG A 84 -4.33 -15.31 -0.88
N LEU A 85 -3.10 -15.48 -0.37
CA LEU A 85 -1.94 -15.81 -1.20
C LEU A 85 -1.99 -17.29 -1.61
N THR A 86 -2.07 -17.59 -2.90
CA THR A 86 -2.12 -18.97 -3.42
C THR A 86 -0.85 -19.37 -4.17
N GLY A 87 -0.16 -18.39 -4.79
CA GLY A 87 1.04 -18.61 -5.59
C GLY A 87 2.37 -18.41 -4.85
N ASN A 88 3.45 -18.30 -5.63
CA ASN A 88 4.79 -17.94 -5.15
C ASN A 88 5.05 -16.44 -5.11
N TYR A 89 4.22 -15.65 -5.79
CA TYR A 89 4.35 -14.20 -5.84
C TYR A 89 3.00 -13.56 -6.19
N PHE A 90 2.89 -12.29 -5.85
CA PHE A 90 1.88 -11.39 -6.40
C PHE A 90 2.50 -10.00 -6.57
N TYR A 91 1.84 -9.12 -7.31
CA TYR A 91 2.28 -7.74 -7.45
C TYR A 91 1.12 -6.76 -7.29
N VAL A 92 1.47 -5.56 -6.84
CA VAL A 92 0.61 -4.38 -6.84
C VAL A 92 1.40 -3.25 -7.50
N ASN A 93 0.84 -2.63 -8.53
CA ASN A 93 1.44 -1.49 -9.22
C ASN A 93 0.52 -0.27 -9.14
N LEU A 94 1.12 0.90 -8.91
CA LEU A 94 0.53 2.20 -9.22
C LEU A 94 1.17 2.70 -10.51
N ALA A 95 0.36 2.76 -11.57
CA ALA A 95 0.84 2.97 -12.94
C ALA A 95 0.21 4.20 -13.61
N ASP A 96 0.93 4.71 -14.61
CA ASP A 96 0.44 5.68 -15.59
C ASP A 96 -0.47 4.92 -16.58
N PRO A 97 -1.75 5.31 -16.74
CA PRO A 97 -2.66 4.66 -17.69
C PRO A 97 -2.28 4.93 -19.15
N GLY A 98 -1.37 5.86 -19.42
CA GLY A 98 -0.90 6.21 -20.75
C GLY A 98 0.04 5.17 -21.40
N PRO A 99 0.49 5.42 -22.63
CA PRO A 99 1.31 4.48 -23.40
C PRO A 99 2.67 4.14 -22.77
N SER A 100 3.20 5.01 -21.90
CA SER A 100 4.42 4.75 -21.14
C SER A 100 4.27 3.52 -20.24
N ASN A 101 3.07 3.35 -19.66
CA ASN A 101 2.77 2.42 -18.58
C ASN A 101 3.86 2.44 -17.49
N ASP A 102 4.36 3.64 -17.19
CA ASP A 102 5.35 3.84 -16.15
C ASP A 102 4.77 3.44 -14.80
N ILE A 103 5.54 2.71 -14.01
CA ILE A 103 5.13 2.22 -12.70
C ILE A 103 5.83 3.07 -11.64
N GLY A 104 5.07 3.96 -11.00
CA GLY A 104 5.56 4.78 -9.90
C GLY A 104 5.90 3.97 -8.66
N PHE A 105 5.10 2.94 -8.40
CA PHE A 105 5.31 2.03 -7.28
C PHE A 105 4.97 0.60 -7.70
N HIS A 106 5.96 -0.27 -7.60
CA HIS A 106 5.83 -1.71 -7.76
C HIS A 106 6.09 -2.36 -6.40
N PHE A 107 5.12 -3.13 -5.90
CA PHE A 107 5.25 -3.92 -4.69
C PHE A 107 5.10 -5.40 -5.05
N ASN A 108 6.13 -6.21 -4.82
CA ASN A 108 6.15 -7.58 -5.31
C ASN A 108 6.75 -8.58 -4.31
N PRO A 109 5.91 -9.14 -3.43
CA PRO A 109 6.28 -10.28 -2.59
C PRO A 109 6.61 -11.51 -3.43
N ARG A 110 7.75 -12.15 -3.14
CA ARG A 110 8.24 -13.37 -3.78
C ARG A 110 8.66 -14.38 -2.71
N LEU A 111 7.81 -15.38 -2.46
CA LEU A 111 8.05 -16.43 -1.45
C LEU A 111 9.33 -17.21 -1.72
N ASN A 112 9.58 -17.57 -2.99
CA ASN A 112 10.78 -18.31 -3.40
C ASN A 112 12.09 -17.54 -3.21
N LYS A 113 12.03 -16.22 -2.99
CA LYS A 113 13.18 -15.36 -2.68
C LYS A 113 13.17 -14.87 -1.24
N ASN A 114 12.15 -15.25 -0.46
CA ASN A 114 11.88 -14.75 0.88
C ASN A 114 12.04 -13.22 0.98
N ALA A 115 11.51 -12.50 -0.01
CA ALA A 115 11.69 -11.06 -0.11
C ALA A 115 10.46 -10.36 -0.70
N VAL A 116 10.22 -9.14 -0.25
CA VAL A 116 9.34 -8.19 -0.91
C VAL A 116 10.19 -7.18 -1.67
N ILE A 117 10.06 -7.19 -3.00
CA ILE A 117 10.78 -6.27 -3.88
C ILE A 117 9.92 -5.03 -4.09
N ARG A 118 10.49 -3.85 -3.84
CA ARG A 118 9.89 -2.56 -4.16
C ARG A 118 10.73 -1.82 -5.19
N ASN A 119 10.10 -1.24 -6.19
CA ASN A 119 10.80 -0.51 -7.24
C ASN A 119 9.87 0.46 -7.99
N SER A 120 10.42 1.18 -8.96
CA SER A 120 9.69 1.93 -9.97
C SER A 120 10.23 1.56 -11.35
N MET A 121 9.38 1.62 -12.37
CA MET A 121 9.75 1.48 -13.78
C MET A 121 9.43 2.77 -14.49
N LEU A 122 10.45 3.51 -14.93
CA LEU A 122 10.29 4.83 -15.56
C LEU A 122 10.96 4.81 -16.94
N GLY A 123 10.23 5.24 -17.97
CA GLY A 123 10.68 5.12 -19.36
C GLY A 123 11.00 3.68 -19.75
N GLY A 124 10.23 2.72 -19.24
CA GLY A 124 10.42 1.28 -19.48
C GLY A 124 11.65 0.66 -18.79
N LYS A 125 12.32 1.37 -17.87
CA LYS A 125 13.50 0.86 -17.16
C LYS A 125 13.24 0.75 -15.66
N TRP A 126 13.52 -0.42 -15.11
CA TRP A 126 13.50 -0.64 -13.66
C TRP A 126 14.64 0.13 -12.97
N GLY A 127 14.31 0.79 -11.86
CA GLY A 127 15.30 1.45 -11.02
C GLY A 127 16.00 0.49 -10.05
N ARG A 128 16.62 1.05 -9.00
CA ARG A 128 17.25 0.26 -7.93
C ARG A 128 16.19 -0.44 -7.08
N GLU A 129 16.30 -1.75 -6.90
CA GLU A 129 15.39 -2.47 -6.01
C GLU A 129 15.59 -2.07 -4.55
N GLU A 130 14.48 -2.00 -3.81
CA GLU A 130 14.47 -1.92 -2.36
C GLU A 130 13.95 -3.24 -1.78
N ARG A 131 14.73 -3.80 -0.86
CA ARG A 131 14.48 -5.08 -0.19
C ARG A 131 14.64 -4.83 1.31
N GLY A 132 13.73 -5.33 2.13
CA GLY A 132 13.69 -5.06 3.58
C GLY A 132 12.34 -5.43 4.19
N GLY A 133 12.28 -5.51 5.51
CA GLY A 133 11.05 -5.85 6.27
C GLY A 133 10.73 -7.35 6.38
N GLY A 134 11.48 -8.22 5.69
CA GLY A 134 11.22 -9.67 5.68
C GLY A 134 10.05 -10.07 4.78
N MET A 135 9.45 -11.24 5.06
CA MET A 135 8.29 -11.77 4.32
C MET A 135 7.06 -11.77 5.23
N PRO A 136 6.10 -10.84 5.04
CA PRO A 136 4.90 -10.79 5.87
C PRO A 136 3.74 -11.64 5.33
N PHE A 137 3.93 -12.32 4.19
CA PHE A 137 2.90 -13.12 3.54
C PHE A 137 3.24 -14.62 3.57
N HIS A 138 2.23 -15.45 3.78
CA HIS A 138 2.37 -16.91 3.74
C HIS A 138 1.35 -17.51 2.78
N ARG A 139 1.78 -18.56 2.06
CA ARG A 139 0.89 -19.29 1.16
C ARG A 139 -0.29 -19.88 1.95
N GLY A 140 -1.48 -19.78 1.39
CA GLY A 140 -2.73 -20.25 1.97
C GLY A 140 -3.36 -19.30 2.99
N GLN A 141 -2.64 -18.28 3.46
CA GLN A 141 -3.13 -17.33 4.46
C GLN A 141 -3.83 -16.14 3.83
N HIS A 142 -4.84 -15.63 4.54
CA HIS A 142 -5.42 -14.33 4.25
C HIS A 142 -4.47 -13.22 4.70
N PHE A 143 -4.50 -12.10 3.99
CA PHE A 143 -3.83 -10.87 4.37
C PHE A 143 -4.73 -9.66 4.14
N SER A 144 -4.40 -8.57 4.82
CA SER A 144 -4.82 -7.21 4.45
C SER A 144 -3.57 -6.36 4.27
N MET A 145 -3.52 -5.58 3.19
CA MET A 145 -2.51 -4.55 3.00
C MET A 145 -3.15 -3.19 2.76
N GLY A 146 -2.54 -2.16 3.30
CA GLY A 146 -2.88 -0.76 3.07
C GLY A 146 -1.72 -0.06 2.37
N ILE A 147 -2.03 0.79 1.39
CA ILE A 147 -1.09 1.73 0.78
C ILE A 147 -1.64 3.12 1.05
N GLN A 148 -0.91 3.93 1.81
CA GLN A 148 -1.22 5.35 2.03
C GLN A 148 -0.22 6.21 1.27
N VAL A 149 -0.73 7.19 0.54
CA VAL A 149 0.07 8.19 -0.16
C VAL A 149 0.32 9.35 0.80
N LEU A 150 1.57 9.55 1.17
CA LEU A 150 2.02 10.69 1.97
C LEU A 150 2.69 11.73 1.06
N ASP A 151 3.22 12.80 1.64
CA ASP A 151 3.80 13.91 0.85
C ASP A 151 5.04 13.53 0.03
N ARG A 152 5.78 12.50 0.46
CA ARG A 152 7.06 12.11 -0.17
C ARG A 152 7.19 10.62 -0.44
N GLU A 153 6.26 9.81 0.07
CA GLU A 153 6.38 8.36 0.08
C GLU A 153 5.04 7.63 0.04
N TYR A 154 5.09 6.36 -0.34
CA TYR A 154 4.04 5.40 -0.07
C TYR A 154 4.36 4.69 1.24
N ARG A 155 3.45 4.76 2.21
CA ARG A 155 3.49 3.98 3.44
C ARG A 155 2.68 2.71 3.24
N VAL A 156 3.28 1.56 3.53
CA VAL A 156 2.67 0.24 3.36
C VAL A 156 2.52 -0.45 4.71
N MET A 157 1.31 -0.95 4.91
CA MET A 157 0.94 -1.78 6.05
C MET A 157 0.58 -3.17 5.58
N VAL A 158 0.90 -4.17 6.38
CA VAL A 158 0.44 -5.55 6.17
C VAL A 158 -0.06 -6.08 7.50
N ASN A 159 -1.30 -6.58 7.53
CA ASN A 159 -1.96 -7.11 8.71
C ASN A 159 -1.82 -6.17 9.91
N ASN A 160 -2.20 -4.91 9.70
CA ASN A 160 -2.20 -3.82 10.70
C ASN A 160 -0.81 -3.42 11.24
N ASN A 161 0.28 -3.96 10.70
CA ASN A 161 1.65 -3.62 11.10
C ASN A 161 2.36 -2.84 10.00
N HIS A 162 3.11 -1.81 10.40
CA HIS A 162 3.95 -1.07 9.46
C HIS A 162 4.95 -2.04 8.86
N PHE A 163 4.96 -2.09 7.53
CA PHE A 163 5.85 -2.96 6.79
C PHE A 163 7.00 -2.16 6.19
N CYS A 164 6.67 -1.08 5.45
CA CYS A 164 7.69 -0.22 4.88
C CYS A 164 7.16 1.13 4.42
N SER A 165 8.10 2.05 4.20
CA SER A 165 7.90 3.22 3.36
C SER A 165 8.70 3.10 2.04
N PHE A 166 8.22 3.75 0.98
CA PHE A 166 8.90 3.84 -0.32
C PHE A 166 8.80 5.26 -0.87
N ASN A 167 9.94 5.94 -0.99
CA ASN A 167 10.01 7.31 -1.49
C ASN A 167 9.58 7.40 -2.96
N PHE A 168 8.90 8.49 -3.33
CA PHE A 168 8.54 8.76 -4.71
C PHE A 168 9.79 8.91 -5.59
N ARG A 169 9.82 8.20 -6.71
CA ARG A 169 10.89 8.31 -7.72
C ARG A 169 10.44 9.02 -9.00
N GLY A 170 9.15 9.31 -9.11
CA GLY A 170 8.53 10.06 -10.18
C GLY A 170 7.46 10.99 -9.61
N GLN A 171 6.65 11.59 -10.48
CA GLN A 171 5.57 12.47 -10.05
C GLN A 171 4.32 11.64 -9.71
N PRO A 172 3.92 11.52 -8.42
CA PRO A 172 2.81 10.65 -8.03
C PRO A 172 1.51 10.96 -8.75
N GLY A 173 1.24 12.24 -9.06
CA GLY A 173 0.03 12.67 -9.77
C GLY A 173 -0.10 12.16 -11.22
N LYS A 174 0.94 11.55 -11.80
CA LYS A 174 0.84 10.87 -13.11
C LYS A 174 0.20 9.48 -13.01
N TYR A 175 0.19 8.89 -11.81
CA TYR A 175 -0.29 7.53 -11.61
C TYR A 175 -1.76 7.57 -11.19
N SER A 176 -2.59 6.85 -11.93
CA SER A 176 -4.04 6.80 -11.67
C SER A 176 -4.63 5.45 -12.06
N GLU A 177 -3.80 4.41 -12.13
CA GLU A 177 -4.22 3.05 -12.42
C GLU A 177 -3.63 2.09 -11.38
N LEU A 178 -4.48 1.23 -10.82
CA LEU A 178 -4.08 0.14 -9.94
C LEU A 178 -4.02 -1.15 -10.75
N GLN A 179 -2.87 -1.82 -10.70
CA GLN A 179 -2.71 -3.15 -11.28
C GLN A 179 -2.39 -4.16 -10.18
N VAL A 180 -3.18 -5.23 -10.06
CA VAL A 180 -2.94 -6.32 -9.11
C VAL A 180 -2.92 -7.63 -9.86
N GLY A 181 -1.96 -8.50 -9.56
CA GLY A 181 -1.85 -9.78 -10.24
C GLY A 181 -0.94 -10.78 -9.54
N GLY A 182 -0.77 -11.94 -10.15
CA GLY A 182 -0.07 -13.08 -9.57
C GLY A 182 -1.02 -14.03 -8.83
N GLY A 183 -0.47 -14.87 -7.94
CA GLY A 183 -1.24 -15.94 -7.31
C GLY A 183 -1.99 -15.47 -6.07
N LEU A 184 -3.13 -14.79 -6.26
CA LEU A 184 -4.06 -14.45 -5.18
C LEU A 184 -5.45 -15.03 -5.47
N ALA A 185 -6.24 -15.24 -4.42
CA ALA A 185 -7.65 -15.58 -4.47
C ALA A 185 -8.46 -14.68 -3.52
N ASN A 186 -9.77 -14.58 -3.76
CA ASN A 186 -10.74 -13.83 -2.96
C ASN A 186 -10.29 -12.37 -2.73
N VAL A 187 -9.83 -11.74 -3.82
CA VAL A 187 -9.23 -10.40 -3.75
C VAL A 187 -10.33 -9.37 -3.60
N GLN A 188 -10.20 -8.46 -2.65
CA GLN A 188 -11.06 -7.29 -2.51
C GLN A 188 -10.19 -6.04 -2.51
N ILE A 189 -10.69 -4.98 -3.14
CA ILE A 189 -9.99 -3.70 -3.28
C ILE A 189 -10.94 -2.59 -2.89
N ASN A 190 -10.50 -1.71 -2.00
CA ASN A 190 -11.25 -0.52 -1.61
C ASN A 190 -10.34 0.71 -1.69
N PHE A 191 -10.95 1.85 -2.00
CA PHE A 191 -10.29 3.14 -2.15
C PHE A 191 -10.91 4.15 -1.19
N GLN A 192 -10.07 4.99 -0.57
CA GLN A 192 -10.45 6.17 0.21
C GLN A 192 -9.57 7.34 -0.22
#